data_AF-A0A2G4SQA1-F1
#
_entry.id   AF-A0A2G4SQA1-F1
#
_cell.length_a   1.000
_cell.length_b   1.000
_cell.length_c   1.000
_cell.angle_alpha   90.00
_cell.angle_beta   90.00
_cell.angle_gamma   90.00
#
_symmetry.space_group_name_H-M   'P 1'
#
loop_
_entity.id
_entity.type
_entity.pdbx_description
1 polymer ?
#
loop_
_entity_poly.entity_id
_entity_poly.type
_entity_poly.pdbx_seq_one_letter_code
_entity_poly.pdbx_strand_id
1 'polypeptide(L)'
;MDWKPIKNLLRMDEACLLQIEQSSISSSFLPSFRISYYDVRNVFIFRLMKLSRRAIRDRDSVQIWMEELAEKGAKILFKVHEDGPFLVSCVAKCR
;
A
#
# COMPACT_ATOMS: atom_id res chain seq x y z
N MET A 1 23.44 -9.44 -2.09
CA MET A 1 22.29 -8.56 -2.34
C MET A 1 22.30 -7.45 -1.32
N ASP A 2 21.98 -6.21 -1.70
CA ASP A 2 21.67 -5.17 -0.72
C ASP A 2 20.26 -5.41 -0.18
N TRP A 3 20.16 -5.94 1.04
CA TRP A 3 18.90 -6.24 1.70
C TRP A 3 18.23 -5.01 2.31
N LYS A 4 18.93 -3.88 2.42
CA LYS A 4 18.44 -2.67 3.08
C LYS A 4 17.16 -2.09 2.45
N PRO A 5 17.01 -2.03 1.11
CA PRO A 5 15.77 -1.56 0.48
C PRO A 5 14.61 -2.52 0.72
N ILE A 6 14.85 -3.84 0.68
CA ILE A 6 13.84 -4.88 0.88
C ILE A 6 13.36 -4.88 2.34
N LYS A 7 14.30 -4.82 3.29
CA LYS A 7 14.03 -4.69 4.73
C LYS A 7 13.15 -3.47 5.04
N ASN A 8 13.48 -2.33 4.43
CA ASN A 8 12.72 -1.09 4.62
C ASN A 8 11.33 -1.13 3.98
N LEU A 9 11.22 -1.70 2.78
CA LEU A 9 9.95 -1.80 2.04
C LEU A 9 8.96 -2.71 2.77
N LEU A 10 9.44 -3.86 3.24
CA LEU A 10 8.64 -4.87 3.90
C LEU A 10 8.58 -4.70 5.42
N ARG A 11 9.27 -3.70 5.97
CA ARG A 11 9.40 -3.42 7.41
C ARG A 11 9.82 -4.66 8.22
N MET A 12 10.75 -5.43 7.67
CA MET A 12 11.18 -6.69 8.27
C MET A 12 12.15 -6.44 9.42
N ASP A 13 11.92 -7.10 10.55
CA ASP A 13 12.88 -7.13 11.64
C ASP A 13 14.02 -8.13 11.38
N GLU A 14 15.05 -8.10 12.23
CA GLU A 14 16.20 -9.01 12.13
C GLU A 14 15.76 -10.49 12.19
N ALA A 15 14.71 -10.81 12.96
CA ALA A 15 14.21 -12.16 13.10
C ALA A 15 13.56 -12.67 11.80
N CYS A 16 12.82 -11.81 11.10
CA CYS A 16 12.25 -12.11 9.80
C CYS A 16 13.32 -12.32 8.73
N LEU A 17 14.43 -11.57 8.79
CA LEU A 17 15.56 -11.75 7.88
C LEU A 17 16.26 -13.09 8.10
N LEU A 18 16.51 -13.45 9.37
CA LEU A 18 17.08 -14.74 9.73
C LEU A 18 16.19 -15.90 9.29
N GLN A 19 14.86 -15.76 9.40
CA GLN A 19 13.93 -16.78 8.88
C GLN A 19 14.04 -16.95 7.37
N ILE A 20 14.21 -15.86 6.60
CA ILE A 20 14.40 -15.93 5.15
C ILE A 20 15.74 -16.61 4.82
N GLU A 21 16.83 -16.20 5.47
CA GLU A 21 18.15 -16.78 5.23
C GLU A 21 18.21 -18.27 5.59
N GLN A 22 17.49 -18.68 6.64
CA GLN A 22 17.40 -20.09 7.06
C GLN A 22 16.42 -20.91 6.21
N SER A 23 15.46 -20.26 5.53
CA SER A 23 14.53 -20.90 4.60
C SER A 23 15.18 -21.23 3.26
N SER A 24 16.22 -22.05 3.30
CA SER A 24 17.01 -22.39 2.11
C SER A 24 16.22 -23.14 1.04
N ILE A 25 15.09 -23.80 1.38
CA ILE A 25 14.25 -24.53 0.42
C ILE A 25 12.82 -24.59 0.97
N SER A 26 11.96 -23.65 0.61
CA SER A 26 10.53 -23.78 0.89
C SER A 26 9.74 -23.42 -0.36
N SER A 27 8.96 -24.38 -0.87
CA SER A 27 7.95 -24.16 -1.92
C SER A 27 6.72 -23.41 -1.39
N SER A 28 6.68 -23.13 -0.08
CA SER A 28 5.59 -22.42 0.57
C SER A 28 5.93 -20.95 0.83
N PHE A 29 4.92 -20.09 0.67
CA PHE A 29 5.05 -18.65 0.86
C PHE A 29 5.45 -18.33 2.31
N LEU A 30 6.62 -17.73 2.50
CA LEU A 30 7.15 -17.43 3.84
C LEU A 30 6.24 -16.43 4.56
N PRO A 31 5.89 -16.70 5.83
CA PRO A 31 5.14 -15.77 6.66
C PRO A 31 5.79 -14.39 6.74
N SER A 32 7.12 -14.33 6.67
CA SER A 32 7.92 -13.10 6.69
C SER A 32 7.66 -12.19 5.48
N PHE A 33 7.17 -12.73 4.36
CA PHE A 33 6.72 -11.95 3.20
C PHE A 33 5.24 -11.54 3.28
N ARG A 34 4.50 -11.96 4.31
CA ARG A 34 3.14 -11.50 4.53
C ARG A 34 3.18 -10.07 5.04
N ILE A 35 2.83 -9.14 4.18
CA ILE A 35 2.62 -7.75 4.58
C ILE A 35 1.42 -7.74 5.55
N SER A 36 1.65 -7.26 6.77
CA SER A 36 0.59 -7.12 7.76
C SER A 36 -0.50 -6.20 7.23
N TYR A 37 -1.76 -6.65 7.31
CA TYR A 37 -2.92 -5.83 6.94
C TYR A 37 -2.90 -4.46 7.64
N TYR A 38 -2.47 -4.44 8.91
CA TYR A 38 -2.37 -3.21 9.68
C TYR A 38 -1.28 -2.28 9.16
N ASP A 39 -0.17 -2.80 8.65
CA ASP A 39 0.88 -1.97 8.05
C ASP A 39 0.40 -1.32 6.74
N VAL A 40 -0.27 -2.08 5.87
CA VAL A 40 -0.91 -1.54 4.67
C VAL A 40 -1.92 -0.47 5.06
N ARG A 41 -2.83 -0.80 5.98
CA ARG A 41 -3.86 0.12 6.49
C ARG A 41 -3.24 1.39 7.06
N ASN A 42 -2.16 1.30 7.83
CA ASN A 42 -1.49 2.45 8.43
C ASN A 42 -0.82 3.34 7.39
N VAL A 43 -0.20 2.77 6.36
CA VAL A 43 0.35 3.54 5.23
C VAL A 43 -0.76 4.25 4.46
N PHE A 44 -1.87 3.56 4.21
CA PHE A 44 -3.05 4.15 3.57
C PHE A 44 -3.63 5.30 4.41
N ILE A 45 -3.85 5.09 5.71
CA ILE A 45 -4.35 6.13 6.63
C ILE A 45 -3.39 7.31 6.67
N PHE A 46 -2.08 7.07 6.78
CA PHE A 46 -1.08 8.15 6.81
C PHE A 46 -1.11 8.99 5.52
N ARG A 47 -1.19 8.35 4.35
CA ARG A 47 -1.31 9.05 3.07
C ARG A 47 -2.62 9.81 2.97
N LEU A 48 -3.74 9.19 3.37
CA LEU A 48 -5.05 9.82 3.38
C LEU A 48 -5.08 11.06 4.28
N MET A 49 -4.48 10.99 5.48
CA MET A 49 -4.37 12.11 6.42
C MET A 49 -3.47 13.23 5.89
N LYS A 50 -2.43 12.90 5.13
CA LYS A 50 -1.58 13.90 4.48
C LYS A 50 -2.32 14.64 3.36
N LEU A 51 -3.20 13.93 2.65
CA LEU A 51 -4.04 14.49 1.58
C LEU A 51 -5.21 15.30 2.13
N SER A 52 -5.93 14.80 3.14
CA SER A 52 -7.04 15.51 3.78
C SER A 52 -6.62 16.88 4.35
N ARG A 53 -5.40 16.97 4.89
CA ARG A 53 -4.83 18.25 5.35
C ARG A 53 -4.57 19.27 4.24
N ARG A 54 -4.58 18.86 2.96
CA ARG A 54 -4.28 19.72 1.80
C ARG A 54 -5.52 20.15 1.03
N ALA A 55 -6.68 19.53 1.21
CA ALA A 55 -7.91 19.93 0.52
C ALA A 55 -9.00 20.39 1.48
N ILE A 56 -9.70 21.46 1.10
CA ILE A 56 -10.88 21.96 1.79
C ILE A 56 -12.04 20.95 1.71
N ARG A 57 -11.99 20.01 0.76
CA ARG A 57 -12.93 18.90 0.57
C ARG A 57 -12.15 17.60 0.32
N ASP A 58 -12.30 16.62 1.21
CA ASP A 58 -11.62 15.31 1.13
C ASP A 58 -11.81 14.60 -0.21
N ARG A 59 -12.97 14.81 -0.84
CA ARG A 59 -13.32 14.27 -2.17
C ARG A 59 -12.32 14.68 -3.24
N ASP A 60 -11.95 15.95 -3.28
CA ASP A 60 -11.11 16.51 -4.35
C ASP A 60 -9.68 15.96 -4.23
N SER A 61 -9.19 15.78 -3.00
CA SER A 61 -7.91 15.12 -2.72
C SER A 61 -7.88 13.67 -3.19
N VAL A 62 -8.93 12.91 -2.89
CA VAL A 62 -9.01 11.50 -3.29
C VAL A 62 -9.10 11.39 -4.81
N GLN A 63 -9.83 12.28 -5.47
CA GLN A 63 -9.90 12.31 -6.92
C GLN A 63 -8.55 12.57 -7.58
N ILE A 64 -7.81 13.61 -7.14
CA ILE A 64 -6.45 13.90 -7.63
C ILE A 64 -5.54 12.69 -7.46
N TRP A 65 -5.62 12.01 -6.30
CA TRP A 65 -4.80 10.85 -6.05
C TRP A 65 -5.15 9.64 -6.94
N MET A 66 -6.44 9.46 -7.26
CA MET A 66 -6.85 8.43 -8.22
C MET A 66 -6.28 8.74 -9.62
N GLU A 67 -6.30 10.00 -10.05
CA GLU A 67 -5.71 10.42 -11.32
C GLU A 67 -4.20 10.10 -11.37
N GLU A 68 -3.45 10.43 -10.32
CA GLU A 68 -2.02 10.09 -10.21
C GLU A 68 -1.73 8.58 -10.27
N LEU A 69 -2.61 7.76 -9.69
CA LEU A 69 -2.47 6.30 -9.71
C LEU A 69 -2.82 5.74 -11.10
N ALA A 70 -3.80 6.32 -11.78
CA ALA A 70 -4.17 5.95 -13.15
C ALA A 70 -3.03 6.24 -14.13
N GLU A 71 -2.36 7.38 -14.01
CA GLU A 71 -1.17 7.73 -14.79
C GLU A 71 -0.03 6.71 -14.62
N LYS A 72 0.08 6.12 -13.42
CA LYS A 72 1.06 5.05 -13.11
C LYS A 72 0.60 3.65 -13.57
N GLY A 73 -0.50 3.57 -14.32
CA GLY A 73 -1.01 2.34 -14.91
C GLY A 73 -1.90 1.51 -13.98
N ALA A 74 -2.37 2.08 -12.86
CA ALA A 74 -3.38 1.42 -12.05
C ALA A 74 -4.76 1.51 -12.71
N LYS A 75 -5.54 0.43 -12.62
CA LYS A 75 -6.98 0.46 -12.94
C LYS A 75 -7.75 0.84 -11.69
N ILE A 76 -8.65 1.81 -11.81
CA ILE A 76 -9.32 2.40 -10.65
C ILE A 76 -10.83 2.43 -10.89
N LEU A 77 -11.58 2.09 -9.85
CA LEU A 77 -13.00 2.32 -9.71
C LEU A 77 -13.20 3.32 -8.57
N PHE A 78 -13.66 4.51 -8.90
CA PHE A 78 -14.03 5.54 -7.94
C PHE A 78 -15.51 5.85 -8.08
N LYS A 79 -16.29 5.60 -7.02
CA LYS A 79 -17.72 5.88 -6.98
C LYS A 79 -18.02 6.81 -5.83
N VAL A 80 -18.65 7.94 -6.14
CA VAL A 80 -19.13 8.88 -5.13
C VAL A 80 -20.64 8.74 -5.04
N HIS A 81 -21.15 8.58 -3.81
CA HIS A 81 -22.59 8.64 -3.55
C HIS A 81 -22.99 10.11 -3.30
N GLU A 82 -24.14 10.55 -3.82
CA GLU A 82 -24.65 11.90 -3.54
C GLU A 82 -24.75 12.12 -2.03
N ASP A 83 -24.15 13.22 -1.55
CA ASP A 83 -24.02 13.59 -0.12
C ASP A 83 -23.49 12.48 0.81
N GLY A 84 -22.82 11.48 0.25
CA GLY A 84 -22.47 10.25 0.93
C GLY A 84 -20.98 9.91 0.87
N PRO A 85 -20.60 8.77 1.48
CA PRO A 85 -19.24 8.26 1.39
C PRO A 85 -18.87 7.95 -0.07
N PHE A 86 -17.57 7.94 -0.34
CA PHE A 86 -17.03 7.47 -1.61
C PHE A 86 -16.40 6.08 -1.46
N LEU A 87 -16.51 5.29 -2.52
CA LEU A 87 -15.87 3.99 -2.65
C LEU A 87 -14.71 4.10 -3.62
N VAL A 88 -13.55 3.64 -3.19
CA VAL A 88 -12.33 3.52 -4.01
C VAL A 88 -11.95 2.05 -4.08
N SER A 89 -11.77 1.54 -5.29
CA SER A 89 -11.13 0.25 -5.55
C SER A 89 -10.05 0.45 -6.62
N CYS A 90 -8.87 -0.13 -6.41
CA CYS A 90 -7.77 0.00 -7.37
C CYS A 90 -7.02 -1.32 -7.54
N VAL A 91 -6.53 -1.54 -8.76
CA VAL A 91 -5.69 -2.67 -9.14
C VAL A 91 -4.47 -2.11 -9.84
N ALA A 92 -3.32 -2.18 -9.18
CA ALA A 92 -2.04 -1.77 -9.74
C ALA A 92 -1.17 -3.00 -10.02
N LYS A 93 -0.41 -2.98 -11.12
CA LYS A 93 0.68 -3.95 -11.32
C LYS A 93 1.85 -3.53 -10.43
N CYS A 94 2.16 -4.33 -9.40
CA CYS A 94 3.45 -4.23 -8.75
C CYS A 94 4.51 -4.77 -9.72
N ARG A 95 5.45 -3.92 -10.13
CA ARG A 95 6.68 -4.30 -10.84
C ARG A 95 7.81 -4.46 -9.83
#